data_AF-A0A9P1D7E1-F1
#
_entry.id   AF-A0A9P1D7E1-F1
#
_cell.length_a   1.000
_cell.length_b   1.000
_cell.length_c   1.000
_cell.angle_alpha   90.00
_cell.angle_beta   90.00
_cell.angle_gamma   90.00
#
_symmetry.space_group_name_H-M   'P 1'
#
loop_
_entity.id
_entity.type
_entity.pdbx_description
1 polymer ?
#
loop_
_entity_poly.entity_id
_entity_poly.type
_entity_poly.pdbx_seq_one_letter_code
_entity_poly.pdbx_strand_id
1 'polypeptide(L)'
;MPESCVAEGTLTLKASNIRTQLRKLLHERGNGSLLRAWRSELDSDFSQCVSLEDLQKCANNLGLPGGEAAAKLFFESASSGGVLTLLDLDKKAAVLATRFKRWATGIQPRQVFFESDDVLMRGKVLSLPDFADICRRTRLMVNGVYDITAII
;
A
#
# COMPACT_ATOMS: atom_id res chain seq x y z
N MET A 1 -29.00 4.37 -6.82
CA MET A 1 -28.20 5.61 -6.82
C MET A 1 -28.37 6.25 -5.45
N PRO A 2 -27.27 6.54 -4.75
CA PRO A 2 -27.11 7.88 -4.22
C PRO A 2 -25.76 8.51 -4.61
N GLU A 3 -25.87 9.78 -4.98
CA GLU A 3 -24.97 10.89 -4.62
C GLU A 3 -23.49 10.84 -5.00
N SER A 4 -23.19 11.46 -6.16
CA SER A 4 -22.22 12.57 -6.28
C SER A 4 -20.99 12.50 -5.36
N CYS A 5 -19.85 12.07 -5.91
CA CYS A 5 -18.54 12.29 -5.30
C CYS A 5 -17.66 13.13 -6.25
N VAL A 6 -17.73 14.43 -6.02
CA VAL A 6 -16.71 15.49 -6.04
C VAL A 6 -15.56 15.33 -7.04
N ALA A 7 -15.43 16.34 -7.90
CA ALA A 7 -14.40 16.52 -8.91
C ALA A 7 -12.99 16.16 -8.40
N GLU A 8 -12.30 15.26 -9.14
CA GLU A 8 -10.87 15.04 -9.01
C GLU A 8 -10.15 16.39 -9.22
N GLY A 9 -9.81 17.06 -8.12
CA GLY A 9 -8.93 18.23 -8.13
C GLY A 9 -7.62 17.83 -8.81
N THR A 10 -7.40 18.33 -10.02
CA THR A 10 -6.18 18.01 -10.76
C THR A 10 -5.00 18.58 -9.99
N LEU A 11 -4.09 17.71 -9.53
CA LEU A 11 -2.88 18.13 -8.84
C LEU A 11 -2.17 19.22 -9.63
N THR A 12 -1.65 20.23 -8.92
CA THR A 12 -0.77 21.21 -9.56
C THR A 12 0.41 20.51 -10.21
N LEU A 13 0.99 21.10 -11.27
CA LEU A 13 2.15 20.52 -11.95
C LEU A 13 3.31 20.22 -10.97
N LYS A 14 3.51 21.12 -9.99
CA LYS A 14 4.50 20.93 -8.92
C LYS A 14 4.17 19.71 -8.05
N ALA A 15 2.94 19.60 -7.55
CA ALA A 15 2.52 18.46 -6.73
C ALA A 15 2.60 17.13 -7.50
N SER A 16 2.26 17.12 -8.79
CA SER A 16 2.39 15.94 -9.66
C SER A 16 3.84 15.49 -9.84
N ASN A 17 4.77 16.44 -10.01
CA ASN A 17 6.21 16.14 -10.09
C ASN A 17 6.73 15.58 -8.76
N ILE A 18 6.35 16.16 -7.63
CA ILE A 18 6.73 15.68 -6.30
C ILE A 18 6.19 14.27 -6.07
N ARG A 19 4.91 14.01 -6.42
CA ARG A 19 4.32 12.67 -6.37
C ARG A 19 5.15 11.65 -7.15
N THR A 20 5.58 12.01 -8.35
CA THR A 20 6.39 11.14 -9.22
C THR A 20 7.75 10.84 -8.61
N GLN A 21 8.42 11.85 -8.04
CA GLN A 21 9.70 11.69 -7.34
C GLN A 21 9.57 10.82 -6.09
N LEU A 22 8.58 11.11 -5.25
CA LEU A 22 8.29 10.33 -4.06
C LEU A 22 8.00 8.86 -4.39
N ARG A 23 7.17 8.61 -5.41
CA ARG A 23 6.86 7.25 -5.86
C ARG A 23 8.11 6.50 -6.32
N LYS A 24 9.02 7.18 -7.04
CA LYS A 24 10.29 6.59 -7.46
C LYS A 24 11.16 6.22 -6.25
N LEU A 25 11.34 7.13 -5.30
CA LEU A 25 12.14 6.89 -4.10
C LEU A 25 11.59 5.74 -3.26
N LEU A 26 10.26 5.68 -3.09
CA LEU A 26 9.61 4.57 -2.40
C LEU A 26 9.80 3.24 -3.14
N HIS A 27 9.70 3.22 -4.47
CA HIS A 27 10.00 2.01 -5.24
C HIS A 27 11.44 1.52 -4.99
N GLU A 28 12.42 2.43 -5.01
CA GLU A 28 13.83 2.09 -4.76
C GLU A 28 14.02 1.58 -3.32
N ARG A 29 13.48 2.30 -2.33
CA ARG A 29 13.53 1.91 -0.91
C ARG A 29 12.87 0.56 -0.64
N GLY A 30 11.79 0.27 -1.35
CA GLY A 30 11.02 -0.96 -1.24
C GLY A 30 11.60 -2.13 -2.02
N ASN A 31 12.83 -2.03 -2.55
CA ASN A 31 13.44 -3.02 -3.43
C ASN A 31 12.50 -3.42 -4.59
N GLY A 32 11.96 -2.41 -5.27
CA GLY A 32 11.02 -2.56 -6.40
C GLY A 32 9.54 -2.58 -6.01
N SER A 33 9.18 -2.83 -4.74
CA SER A 33 7.78 -2.85 -4.31
C SER A 33 7.37 -1.55 -3.61
N LEU A 34 6.49 -0.78 -4.26
CA LEU A 34 5.90 0.43 -3.67
C LEU A 34 5.12 0.12 -2.39
N LEU A 35 4.37 -0.99 -2.37
CA LEU A 35 3.57 -1.40 -1.21
C LEU A 35 4.44 -1.73 0.00
N ARG A 36 5.62 -2.33 -0.24
CA ARG A 36 6.60 -2.62 0.80
C ARG A 36 7.11 -1.34 1.45
N ALA A 37 7.54 -0.36 0.64
CA ALA A 37 8.02 0.92 1.15
C ALA A 37 6.91 1.76 1.78
N TRP A 38 5.70 1.76 1.21
CA TRP A 38 4.54 2.40 1.82
C TRP A 38 4.34 1.90 3.26
N ARG A 39 4.31 0.58 3.43
CA ARG A 39 4.15 -0.05 4.75
C ARG A 39 5.29 0.23 5.72
N SER A 40 6.54 0.31 5.25
CA SER A 40 7.69 0.45 6.16
C SER A 40 8.04 1.91 6.47
N GLU A 41 7.78 2.84 5.54
CA GLU A 41 8.24 4.22 5.63
C GLU A 41 7.12 5.23 5.90
N LEU A 42 5.88 4.95 5.48
CA LEU A 42 4.76 5.89 5.58
C LEU A 42 3.64 5.42 6.51
N ASP A 43 3.33 4.12 6.48
CA ASP A 43 2.16 3.52 7.12
C ASP A 43 2.59 2.35 8.03
N SER A 44 3.52 2.65 8.95
CA SER A 44 4.12 1.66 9.84
C SER A 44 3.14 1.08 10.87
N ASP A 45 2.05 1.79 11.14
CA ASP A 45 0.98 1.37 12.04
C ASP A 45 -0.16 0.63 11.32
N PHE A 46 -0.10 0.53 9.99
CA PHE A 46 -1.10 -0.11 9.13
C PHE A 46 -2.49 0.53 9.19
N SER A 47 -2.57 1.82 9.50
CA SER A 47 -3.81 2.59 9.51
C SER A 47 -4.38 2.82 8.10
N GLN A 48 -3.55 2.69 7.05
CA GLN A 48 -3.85 3.06 5.66
C GLN A 48 -4.04 4.57 5.44
N CYS A 49 -3.73 5.38 6.46
CA CYS A 49 -3.90 6.82 6.49
C CYS A 49 -2.60 7.47 6.99
N VAL A 50 -1.95 8.24 6.13
CA VAL A 50 -0.65 8.84 6.42
C VAL A 50 -0.86 10.31 6.80
N SER A 51 -0.30 10.71 7.93
CA SER A 51 -0.33 12.11 8.37
C SER A 51 0.71 12.95 7.62
N LEU A 52 0.58 14.28 7.71
CA LEU A 52 1.63 15.17 7.18
C LEU A 52 2.98 14.91 7.85
N GLU A 53 2.98 14.63 9.16
CA GLU A 53 4.21 14.39 9.92
C GLU A 53 4.94 13.14 9.42
N ASP A 54 4.21 12.04 9.18
CA ASP A 54 4.77 10.81 8.64
C ASP A 54 5.37 11.03 7.25
N LEU A 55 4.65 11.77 6.40
CA LEU A 55 5.12 12.10 5.06
C LEU A 55 6.39 12.98 5.09
N GLN A 56 6.46 13.97 5.98
CA GLN A 56 7.64 14.84 6.13
C GLN A 56 8.86 14.07 6.62
N LYS A 57 8.68 13.21 7.63
CA LYS A 57 9.74 12.30 8.12
C LYS A 57 10.25 11.40 6.99
N CYS A 58 9.33 10.76 6.25
CA CYS A 58 9.67 9.92 5.11
C CYS A 58 10.41 10.70 4.01
N ALA A 59 9.93 11.90 3.65
CA ALA A 59 10.57 12.74 2.64
C ALA A 59 12.02 13.10 2.99
N ASN A 60 12.31 13.40 4.27
CA ASN A 60 13.67 13.64 4.73
C ASN A 60 14.52 12.37 4.67
N ASN A 61 13.99 11.25 5.18
CA ASN A 61 14.72 9.97 5.22
C ASN A 61 15.08 9.45 3.83
N LEU A 62 14.21 9.69 2.84
CA LEU A 62 14.42 9.28 1.45
C LEU A 62 15.20 10.30 0.62
N GLY A 63 15.51 11.49 1.16
CA GLY A 63 16.19 12.55 0.42
C GLY A 63 15.33 13.12 -0.73
N LEU A 64 14.02 13.27 -0.52
CA LEU A 64 13.12 13.88 -1.50
C LEU A 64 13.60 15.31 -1.84
N PRO A 65 13.73 15.68 -3.12
CA PRO A 65 14.09 17.05 -3.50
C PRO A 65 13.10 18.07 -2.90
N GLY A 66 13.62 19.03 -2.13
CA GLY A 66 12.81 20.00 -1.39
C GLY A 66 12.31 19.51 -0.02
N GLY A 67 12.62 18.27 0.38
CA GLY A 67 12.40 17.70 1.71
C GLY A 67 10.97 17.87 2.23
N GLU A 68 10.85 18.29 3.49
CA GLU A 68 9.58 18.53 4.16
C GLU A 68 8.68 19.56 3.46
N ALA A 69 9.28 20.57 2.81
CA ALA A 69 8.51 21.61 2.12
C ALA A 69 7.82 21.05 0.87
N ALA A 70 8.53 20.18 0.12
CA ALA A 70 7.93 19.46 -1.00
C ALA A 70 6.84 18.48 -0.52
N ALA A 71 7.11 17.75 0.56
CA ALA A 71 6.13 16.86 1.19
C ALA A 71 4.85 17.59 1.58
N LYS A 72 4.97 18.74 2.25
CA LYS A 72 3.85 19.58 2.65
C LYS A 72 3.04 20.07 1.45
N LEU A 73 3.71 20.57 0.41
CA LEU A 73 3.03 21.03 -0.81
C LEU A 73 2.24 19.90 -1.49
N PHE A 74 2.82 18.70 -1.56
CA PHE A 74 2.13 17.53 -2.10
C PHE A 74 0.93 17.16 -1.22
N PHE A 75 1.11 17.11 0.10
CA PHE A 75 0.05 16.79 1.05
C PHE A 75 -1.15 17.74 0.94
N GLU A 76 -0.91 19.05 0.94
CA GLU A 76 -1.98 20.06 0.81
C GLU A 76 -2.72 19.96 -0.52
N SER A 77 -2.07 19.46 -1.58
CA SER A 77 -2.68 19.30 -2.90
C SER A 77 -3.44 17.97 -3.06
N ALA A 78 -2.99 16.92 -2.39
CA ALA A 78 -3.42 15.54 -2.65
C ALA A 78 -4.27 14.94 -1.53
N SER A 79 -4.07 15.35 -0.28
CA SER A 79 -4.79 14.79 0.86
C SER A 79 -6.27 15.13 0.82
N SER A 80 -7.09 14.19 1.29
CA SER A 80 -8.52 14.38 1.46
C SER A 80 -8.85 14.25 2.94
N GLY A 81 -9.43 15.28 3.54
CA GLY A 81 -9.75 15.27 4.97
C GLY A 81 -8.54 15.28 5.91
N GLY A 82 -7.38 15.78 5.44
CA GLY A 82 -6.17 15.89 6.26
C GLY A 82 -5.42 14.56 6.45
N VAL A 83 -5.67 13.58 5.59
CA VAL A 83 -4.91 12.33 5.51
C VAL A 83 -4.53 12.03 4.06
N LEU A 84 -3.36 11.44 3.88
CA LEU A 84 -2.89 10.93 2.60
C LEU A 84 -3.11 9.42 2.56
N THR A 85 -3.71 8.92 1.49
CA THR A 85 -3.92 7.50 1.27
C THR A 85 -3.04 6.98 0.13
N LEU A 86 -2.91 5.66 0.02
CA LEU A 86 -2.19 5.05 -1.10
C LEU A 86 -2.82 5.41 -2.45
N LEU A 87 -4.13 5.71 -2.50
CA LEU A 87 -4.82 6.12 -3.73
C LEU A 87 -4.29 7.45 -4.26
N ASP A 88 -3.95 8.38 -3.38
CA ASP A 88 -3.46 9.72 -3.71
C ASP A 88 -2.04 9.66 -4.31
N LEU A 89 -1.25 8.67 -3.86
CA LEU A 89 0.10 8.40 -4.35
C LEU A 89 0.10 7.53 -5.62
N ASP A 90 -0.57 6.38 -5.60
CA ASP A 90 -0.65 5.44 -6.71
C ASP A 90 -1.96 4.63 -6.72
N LYS A 91 -2.84 4.97 -7.67
CA LYS A 91 -4.13 4.31 -7.87
C LYS A 91 -4.02 2.81 -8.16
N LYS A 92 -3.00 2.35 -8.88
CA LYS A 92 -2.85 0.92 -9.21
C LYS A 92 -2.48 0.12 -7.98
N ALA A 93 -1.52 0.59 -7.20
CA ALA A 93 -1.13 -0.01 -5.93
C ALA A 93 -2.29 -0.03 -4.93
N ALA A 94 -3.07 1.05 -4.85
CA ALA A 94 -4.25 1.13 -3.99
C ALA A 94 -5.32 0.09 -4.36
N VAL A 95 -5.60 -0.09 -5.65
CA VAL A 95 -6.52 -1.14 -6.13
C VAL A 95 -6.00 -2.53 -5.78
N LEU A 96 -4.70 -2.78 -5.97
CA LEU A 96 -4.08 -4.05 -5.64
C LEU A 96 -4.17 -4.37 -4.14
N ALA A 97 -3.82 -3.41 -3.28
CA ALA A 97 -3.93 -3.53 -1.83
C ALA A 97 -5.38 -3.79 -1.38
N THR A 98 -6.34 -3.08 -1.98
CA THR A 98 -7.77 -3.26 -1.69
C THR A 98 -8.26 -4.65 -2.06
N ARG A 99 -7.86 -5.16 -3.23
CA ARG A 99 -8.17 -6.52 -3.68
C ARG A 99 -7.59 -7.57 -2.75
N PHE A 100 -6.34 -7.40 -2.36
CA PHE A 100 -5.68 -8.29 -1.41
C PHE A 100 -6.35 -8.27 -0.04
N LYS A 101 -6.67 -7.09 0.50
CA LYS A 101 -7.41 -6.95 1.77
C LYS A 101 -8.73 -7.69 1.71
N ARG A 102 -9.54 -7.45 0.66
CA ARG A 102 -10.83 -8.14 0.47
C ARG A 102 -10.66 -9.66 0.43
N TRP A 103 -9.67 -10.15 -0.31
CA TRP A 103 -9.36 -11.58 -0.35
C TRP A 103 -8.98 -12.11 1.03
N ALA A 104 -8.00 -11.48 1.71
CA ALA A 104 -7.49 -11.91 3.00
C ALA A 104 -8.56 -11.91 4.12
N THR A 105 -9.52 -10.99 4.07
CA THR A 105 -10.66 -10.94 5.00
C THR A 105 -11.80 -11.91 4.67
N GLY A 106 -11.72 -12.62 3.53
CA GLY A 106 -12.71 -13.62 3.15
C GLY A 106 -12.66 -14.89 4.00
N ILE A 107 -13.76 -15.65 4.01
CA ILE A 107 -13.91 -16.88 4.80
C ILE A 107 -12.88 -17.95 4.38
N GLN A 108 -12.65 -18.11 3.08
CA GLN A 108 -11.75 -19.15 2.55
C GLN A 108 -10.28 -18.98 3.01
N PRO A 109 -9.63 -17.80 2.87
CA PRO A 109 -8.27 -17.64 3.38
C PRO A 109 -8.19 -17.79 4.90
N ARG A 110 -9.23 -17.39 5.64
CA ARG A 110 -9.25 -17.61 7.09
C ARG A 110 -9.17 -19.09 7.45
N GLN A 111 -9.98 -19.93 6.82
CA GLN A 111 -10.00 -21.37 7.08
C GLN A 111 -8.74 -22.09 6.58
N VAL A 112 -8.28 -21.71 5.39
CA VAL A 112 -7.14 -22.34 4.71
C VAL A 112 -5.80 -21.98 5.31
N PHE A 113 -5.61 -20.72 5.70
CA PHE A 113 -4.36 -20.29 6.31
C PHE A 113 -4.46 -20.44 7.83
N PHE A 114 -5.50 -19.92 8.48
CA PHE A 114 -5.44 -19.71 9.94
C PHE A 114 -6.09 -20.82 10.79
N GLU A 115 -6.86 -21.74 10.21
CA GLU A 115 -7.61 -22.76 10.99
C GLU A 115 -7.25 -24.22 10.66
N SER A 116 -6.68 -24.51 9.49
CA SER A 116 -6.48 -25.89 9.01
C SER A 116 -5.10 -26.50 9.25
N ASP A 117 -4.12 -25.73 9.75
CA ASP A 117 -2.80 -26.25 10.11
C ASP A 117 -2.40 -25.82 11.53
N ASP A 118 -2.09 -26.81 12.38
CA ASP A 118 -1.49 -26.68 13.73
C ASP A 118 -0.18 -25.85 13.74
N VAL A 119 0.34 -25.52 12.56
CA VAL A 119 1.56 -24.74 12.30
C VAL A 119 1.37 -23.24 12.56
N LEU A 120 0.16 -22.70 12.38
CA LEU A 120 -0.11 -21.26 12.56
C LEU A 120 -0.64 -20.91 13.97
N MET A 121 -1.10 -21.90 14.73
CA MET A 121 -1.58 -21.72 16.11
C MET A 121 -0.46 -21.54 17.15
N ARG A 122 0.83 -21.67 16.76
CA ARG A 122 1.99 -21.55 17.67
C ARG A 122 2.83 -20.29 17.46
N GLY A 123 2.21 -19.18 17.06
CA GLY A 123 2.90 -17.89 16.97
C GLY A 123 4.04 -17.83 15.95
N LYS A 124 4.08 -18.75 14.97
CA LYS A 124 5.05 -18.71 13.88
C LYS A 124 4.56 -17.78 12.78
N VAL A 125 5.45 -16.87 12.38
CA VAL A 125 5.29 -16.04 11.18
C VAL A 125 5.23 -16.96 9.97
N LEU A 126 4.19 -16.83 9.15
CA LEU A 126 4.09 -17.55 7.88
C LEU A 126 5.23 -17.09 6.97
N SER A 127 6.14 -18.01 6.62
CA SER A 127 7.23 -17.66 5.70
C SER A 127 6.69 -17.44 4.29
N LEU A 128 7.41 -16.67 3.48
CA LEU A 128 7.02 -16.45 2.08
C LEU A 128 6.92 -17.76 1.28
N PRO A 129 7.88 -18.71 1.36
CA PRO A 129 7.74 -20.02 0.73
C PRO A 129 6.47 -20.75 1.16
N ASP A 130 6.16 -20.76 2.46
CA ASP A 130 4.95 -21.42 2.98
C ASP A 130 3.67 -20.76 2.45
N PHE A 131 3.63 -19.42 2.44
CA PHE A 131 2.52 -18.66 1.86
C PHE A 131 2.33 -19.00 0.37
N ALA A 132 3.42 -19.00 -0.41
CA ALA A 132 3.39 -19.34 -1.82
C ALA A 132 2.93 -20.79 -2.05
N ASP A 133 3.36 -21.73 -1.22
CA ASP A 133 2.98 -23.13 -1.28
C ASP A 133 1.49 -23.33 -0.99
N ILE A 134 0.96 -22.66 0.04
CA ILE A 134 -0.46 -22.73 0.37
C ILE A 134 -1.28 -22.12 -0.76
N CYS A 135 -0.90 -20.94 -1.26
CA CYS A 135 -1.54 -20.27 -2.39
C CYS A 135 -1.60 -21.16 -3.64
N ARG A 136 -0.52 -21.91 -3.94
CA ARG A 136 -0.47 -22.87 -5.06
C ARG A 136 -1.40 -24.07 -4.82
N ARG A 137 -1.33 -24.69 -3.64
CA ARG A 137 -2.12 -25.89 -3.29
C ARG A 137 -3.62 -25.64 -3.33
N THR A 138 -4.04 -24.48 -2.85
CA THR A 138 -5.46 -24.15 -2.65
C THR A 138 -6.11 -23.52 -3.89
N ARG A 139 -5.35 -23.37 -4.98
CA ARG A 139 -5.75 -22.68 -6.22
C ARG A 139 -6.27 -21.26 -5.97
N LEU A 140 -5.97 -20.66 -4.81
CA LEU A 140 -6.34 -19.28 -4.47
C LEU A 140 -5.73 -18.26 -5.44
N MET A 141 -4.75 -18.67 -6.26
CA MET A 141 -4.06 -17.83 -7.26
C MET A 141 -4.24 -18.30 -8.72
N VAL A 142 -5.00 -19.35 -9.00
CA VAL A 142 -5.01 -19.99 -10.35
C VAL A 142 -6.06 -19.40 -11.31
N ASN A 143 -6.98 -18.56 -10.84
CA ASN A 143 -8.05 -18.01 -11.70
C ASN A 143 -7.77 -16.63 -12.32
N GLY A 144 -6.51 -16.23 -12.51
CA GLY A 144 -6.17 -15.03 -13.30
C GLY A 144 -6.67 -13.67 -12.76
N VAL A 145 -7.25 -13.62 -11.55
CA VAL A 145 -7.84 -12.39 -10.99
C VAL A 145 -6.83 -11.58 -10.16
N TYR A 146 -5.76 -12.19 -9.65
CA TYR A 146 -4.85 -11.55 -8.70
C TYR A 146 -3.39 -11.95 -8.92
N ASP A 147 -2.65 -11.12 -9.67
CA ASP A 147 -1.19 -11.15 -9.63
C ASP A 147 -0.70 -10.37 -8.41
N ILE A 148 -0.45 -11.10 -7.32
CA ILE A 148 0.02 -10.53 -6.05
C ILE A 148 1.53 -10.61 -5.89
N THR A 149 2.28 -11.05 -6.91
CA THR A 149 3.75 -11.02 -6.84
C THR A 149 4.30 -9.60 -6.65
N ALA A 150 3.53 -8.58 -7.03
CA ALA A 150 3.84 -7.18 -6.75
C ALA A 150 3.64 -6.73 -5.27
N ILE A 151 2.92 -7.53 -4.46
CA ILE A 151 2.70 -7.26 -3.03
C ILE A 151 3.83 -7.85 -2.18
N ILE A 152 4.45 -8.93 -2.68
CA ILE A 152 5.46 -9.72 -1.98
C ILE A 152 6.83 -9.06 -2.11
#